data_AF-A0A8T6ZTQ5-F1
#
_entry.id   AF-A0A8T6ZTQ5-F1
#
_cell.length_a   1.000
_cell.length_b   1.000
_cell.length_c   1.000
_cell.angle_alpha   90.00
_cell.angle_beta   90.00
_cell.angle_gamma   90.00
#
_symmetry.space_group_name_H-M   'P 1'
#
loop_
_entity.id
_entity.type
_entity.pdbx_description
1 polymer ?
#
loop_
_entity_poly.entity_id
_entity_poly.type
_entity_poly.pdbx_seq_one_letter_code
_entity_poly.pdbx_strand_id
1 'polypeptide(L)'
;MAIAAAWLAASAAQAQMPQFDNDDIGGVVTSASGPEAGVWVIAETDEFDTRYAKIVVTDDEGRYVLPDLPDADYEIWVRGYGLADSEKVMGRPGERHDLDAVIAPNEAVAAEVYPAIYWYAMMHLPTRSEVENIEGGLDFYQNMMRNNGCIGCHQLGQAATRTIPEAFQDMDSEAAWIRRVQSGQAGGQMIRQLASDLAGIPFKYLADWTDRVAAGELPAEAPPRPSGQERNIVATVRDWATETAYLHDLTTTDRRNPTVNAYGKIYGSPELSTDHFPILDPMANTDTSFLARPRDPNTPTTNDDPVVQPSAYWGDERIWDSQLNSHNPMIDQDGRVWYTARVRPPSEQPDFCLEGSDHPSAQVYPASRNAGRHLSVLDPETGDYTPINTCFG
;
A
#
# COMPACT_ATOMS: atom_id res chain seq x y z
N MET A 1 11.11 70.90 -11.95
CA MET A 1 9.82 70.50 -11.34
C MET A 1 8.86 70.27 -12.49
N ALA A 2 8.33 69.08 -12.77
CA ALA A 2 8.00 67.94 -11.92
C ALA A 2 8.26 66.63 -12.67
N ILE A 3 8.68 65.59 -11.95
CA ILE A 3 8.77 64.21 -12.42
C ILE A 3 7.47 63.52 -11.95
N ALA A 4 6.69 63.01 -12.90
CA ALA A 4 5.50 62.22 -12.60
C ALA A 4 5.92 60.78 -12.29
N ALA A 5 5.73 60.35 -11.04
CA ALA A 5 5.87 58.96 -10.63
C ALA A 5 4.56 58.23 -10.94
N ALA A 6 4.59 57.34 -11.94
CA ALA A 6 3.53 56.37 -12.17
C ALA A 6 3.73 55.20 -11.19
N TRP A 7 2.88 55.13 -10.17
CA TRP A 7 2.73 53.94 -9.35
C TRP A 7 2.01 52.87 -10.17
N LEU A 8 2.74 51.85 -10.61
CA LEU A 8 2.16 50.58 -11.05
C LEU A 8 1.65 49.87 -9.79
N ALA A 9 0.38 50.06 -9.47
CA ALA A 9 -0.35 49.12 -8.63
C ALA A 9 -0.49 47.82 -9.43
N ALA A 10 0.37 46.84 -9.16
CA ALA A 10 0.08 45.46 -9.52
C ALA A 10 -1.14 45.04 -8.68
N SER A 11 -2.32 45.14 -9.27
CA SER A 11 -3.48 44.42 -8.77
C SER A 11 -3.16 42.94 -8.94
N ALA A 12 -2.79 42.28 -7.85
CA ALA A 12 -2.99 40.83 -7.76
C ALA A 12 -4.49 40.63 -8.01
N ALA A 13 -4.83 40.13 -9.20
CA ALA A 13 -6.17 39.66 -9.46
C ALA A 13 -6.43 38.60 -8.40
N GLN A 14 -7.32 38.87 -7.45
CA GLN A 14 -7.80 37.85 -6.53
C GLN A 14 -8.39 36.74 -7.42
N ALA A 15 -7.73 35.59 -7.46
CA ALA A 15 -8.21 34.44 -8.20
C ALA A 15 -9.68 34.22 -7.84
N GLN A 16 -10.53 34.07 -8.86
CA GLN A 16 -11.96 33.95 -8.62
C GLN A 16 -12.21 32.65 -7.87
N MET A 17 -12.70 32.76 -6.63
CA MET A 17 -12.88 31.64 -5.71
C MET A 17 -13.67 30.50 -6.36
N PRO A 18 -13.29 29.24 -6.09
CA PRO A 18 -14.15 28.12 -6.45
C PRO A 18 -15.46 28.20 -5.68
N GLN A 19 -16.55 27.73 -6.30
CA GLN A 19 -17.80 27.51 -5.58
C GLN A 19 -17.69 26.22 -4.79
N PHE A 20 -18.14 26.25 -3.54
CA PHE A 20 -18.19 25.12 -2.62
C PHE A 20 -19.37 25.33 -1.66
N ASP A 21 -19.87 24.26 -1.05
CA ASP A 21 -21.00 24.32 -0.12
C ASP A 21 -20.60 23.96 1.33
N ASN A 22 -21.55 23.52 2.15
CA ASN A 22 -21.36 23.47 3.60
C ASN A 22 -20.60 22.22 4.07
N ASP A 23 -20.46 21.20 3.24
CA ASP A 23 -19.68 20.00 3.49
C ASP A 23 -18.35 19.99 2.72
N ASP A 24 -17.98 21.12 2.13
CA ASP A 24 -16.73 21.30 1.42
C ASP A 24 -15.74 22.18 2.20
N ILE A 25 -14.44 22.05 1.90
CA ILE A 25 -13.45 23.08 2.25
C ILE A 25 -12.82 23.63 0.98
N GLY A 26 -12.88 24.96 0.79
CA GLY A 26 -12.37 25.63 -0.40
C GLY A 26 -11.27 26.63 -0.10
N GLY A 27 -10.43 26.92 -1.08
CA GLY A 27 -9.37 27.91 -0.91
C GLY A 27 -8.48 28.10 -2.13
N VAL A 28 -7.40 28.84 -1.91
CA VAL A 28 -6.32 29.04 -2.88
C VAL A 28 -5.00 28.71 -2.20
N VAL A 29 -4.10 28.07 -2.95
CA VAL A 29 -2.71 27.82 -2.54
C VAL A 29 -1.79 28.79 -3.25
N THR A 30 -0.97 29.51 -2.48
CA THR A 30 0.06 30.42 -3.01
C THR A 30 1.42 30.16 -2.40
N SER A 31 2.48 30.56 -3.10
CA SER A 31 3.84 30.63 -2.56
C SER A 31 4.46 32.00 -2.85
N ALA A 32 5.74 32.17 -2.50
CA ALA A 32 6.52 33.33 -2.91
C ALA A 32 6.60 33.52 -4.44
N SER A 33 6.27 32.49 -5.23
CA SER A 33 6.23 32.54 -6.71
C SER A 33 4.84 32.86 -7.29
N GLY A 34 3.82 33.01 -6.44
CA GLY A 34 2.42 33.20 -6.85
C GLY A 34 1.55 31.96 -6.63
N PRO A 35 0.42 31.82 -7.34
CA PRO A 35 -0.44 30.64 -7.21
C PRO A 35 0.28 29.34 -7.58
N GLU A 36 0.08 28.30 -6.78
CA GLU A 36 0.72 26.99 -7.00
C GLU A 36 -0.25 26.04 -7.70
N ALA A 37 0.00 25.79 -8.98
CA ALA A 37 -0.79 24.85 -9.77
C ALA A 37 -0.27 23.41 -9.63
N GLY A 38 -1.20 22.44 -9.64
CA GLY A 38 -0.86 21.02 -9.63
C GLY A 38 -0.23 20.55 -8.32
N VAL A 39 -0.58 21.16 -7.19
CA VAL A 39 -0.14 20.71 -5.85
C VAL A 39 -1.30 20.06 -5.12
N TRP A 40 -0.99 19.11 -4.23
CA TRP A 40 -1.98 18.41 -3.44
C TRP A 40 -2.36 19.22 -2.22
N VAL A 41 -3.66 19.38 -2.01
CA VAL A 41 -4.22 19.82 -0.72
C VAL A 41 -4.80 18.61 -0.04
N ILE A 42 -4.36 18.37 1.19
CA ILE A 42 -4.65 17.18 1.99
C ILE A 42 -5.38 17.65 3.24
N ALA A 43 -6.57 17.12 3.48
CA ALA A 43 -7.27 17.22 4.76
C ALA A 43 -7.28 15.84 5.42
N GLU A 44 -6.69 15.70 6.60
CA GLU A 44 -6.64 14.44 7.33
C GLU A 44 -7.19 14.57 8.76
N THR A 45 -7.75 13.48 9.27
CA THR A 45 -8.34 13.39 10.61
C THR A 45 -8.27 11.96 11.13
N ASP A 46 -8.16 11.86 12.46
CA ASP A 46 -8.20 10.61 13.22
C ASP A 46 -9.47 10.54 14.10
N GLU A 47 -10.47 11.39 13.84
CA GLU A 47 -11.73 11.41 14.62
C GLU A 47 -12.69 10.25 14.29
N PHE A 48 -12.43 9.50 13.22
CA PHE A 48 -13.19 8.30 12.86
C PHE A 48 -12.51 7.02 13.36
N ASP A 49 -13.23 5.90 13.32
CA ASP A 49 -12.69 4.57 13.68
C ASP A 49 -11.58 4.09 12.71
N THR A 50 -11.45 4.74 11.56
CA THR A 50 -10.33 4.60 10.60
C THR A 50 -9.65 5.96 10.44
N ARG A 51 -8.33 5.97 10.23
CA ARG A 51 -7.67 7.16 9.69
C ARG A 51 -8.40 7.59 8.42
N TYR A 52 -8.56 8.90 8.23
CA TYR A 52 -9.17 9.46 7.03
C TYR A 52 -8.30 10.57 6.48
N ALA A 53 -8.07 10.56 5.17
CA ALA A 53 -7.57 11.72 4.45
C ALA A 53 -8.32 11.91 3.14
N LYS A 54 -8.64 13.16 2.80
CA LYS A 54 -9.10 13.55 1.46
C LYS A 54 -8.06 14.42 0.79
N ILE A 55 -7.75 14.10 -0.46
CA ILE A 55 -6.68 14.72 -1.23
C ILE A 55 -7.23 15.20 -2.55
N VAL A 56 -6.98 16.46 -2.87
CA VAL A 56 -7.35 17.11 -4.14
C VAL A 56 -6.15 17.81 -4.73
N VAL A 57 -6.27 18.25 -5.99
CA VAL A 57 -5.19 18.94 -6.70
C VAL A 57 -5.63 20.34 -7.10
N THR A 58 -4.75 21.32 -6.91
CA THR A 58 -5.01 22.71 -7.29
C THR A 58 -5.04 22.91 -8.80
N ASP A 59 -5.90 23.82 -9.27
CA ASP A 59 -5.97 24.23 -10.68
C ASP A 59 -4.87 25.23 -11.08
N ASP A 60 -4.95 25.78 -12.31
CA ASP A 60 -3.94 26.73 -12.82
C ASP A 60 -3.85 28.04 -12.02
N GLU A 61 -4.89 28.37 -11.27
CA GLU A 61 -4.97 29.56 -10.42
C GLU A 61 -4.72 29.21 -8.94
N GLY A 62 -4.24 27.99 -8.65
CA GLY A 62 -3.97 27.51 -7.29
C GLY A 62 -5.22 27.19 -6.48
N ARG A 63 -6.40 27.17 -7.09
CA ARG A 63 -7.68 26.97 -6.38
C ARG A 63 -7.93 25.49 -6.12
N TYR A 64 -8.58 25.20 -5.01
CA TYR A 64 -8.99 23.84 -4.66
C TYR A 64 -10.34 23.81 -3.94
N VAL A 65 -10.99 22.65 -4.01
CA VAL A 65 -12.13 22.27 -3.17
C VAL A 65 -11.87 20.85 -2.71
N LEU A 66 -11.91 20.62 -1.40
CA LEU A 66 -11.99 19.30 -0.76
C LEU A 66 -13.49 18.99 -0.60
N PRO A 67 -14.08 18.16 -1.48
CA PRO A 67 -15.53 18.03 -1.51
C PRO A 67 -16.05 17.01 -0.51
N ASP A 68 -17.33 17.05 -0.15
CA ASP A 68 -18.06 15.98 0.57
C ASP A 68 -17.28 15.44 1.80
N LEU A 69 -16.81 16.33 2.67
CA LEU A 69 -16.11 15.99 3.91
C LEU A 69 -17.14 15.66 5.00
N PRO A 70 -17.07 14.46 5.62
CA PRO A 70 -17.86 14.18 6.81
C PRO A 70 -17.57 15.20 7.94
N ASP A 71 -18.53 15.40 8.84
CA ASP A 71 -18.37 16.35 9.94
C ASP A 71 -17.30 15.88 10.94
N ALA A 72 -16.15 16.57 10.93
CA ALA A 72 -15.00 16.36 11.81
C ALA A 72 -14.09 17.61 11.79
N ASP A 73 -13.14 17.68 12.73
CA ASP A 73 -12.00 18.58 12.60
C ASP A 73 -10.91 17.94 11.72
N TYR A 74 -10.32 18.75 10.83
CA TYR A 74 -9.28 18.32 9.89
C TYR A 74 -7.99 19.12 10.06
N GLU A 75 -6.86 18.43 9.96
CA GLU A 75 -5.57 19.05 9.66
C GLU A 75 -5.43 19.20 8.14
N ILE A 76 -5.26 20.43 7.66
CA ILE A 76 -5.22 20.79 6.25
C ILE A 76 -3.82 21.29 5.90
N TRP A 77 -3.23 20.77 4.83
CA TRP A 77 -1.87 21.13 4.41
C TRP A 77 -1.62 20.86 2.93
N VAL A 78 -0.48 21.35 2.45
CA VAL A 78 -0.08 21.33 1.05
C VAL A 78 1.17 20.47 0.87
N ARG A 79 1.16 19.63 -0.17
CA ARG A 79 2.31 18.90 -0.69
C ARG A 79 2.43 19.11 -2.19
N GLY A 80 3.64 19.15 -2.73
CA GLY A 80 3.83 19.20 -4.18
C GLY A 80 5.27 18.91 -4.60
N TYR A 81 5.47 18.43 -5.82
CA TYR A 81 6.83 18.28 -6.35
C TYR A 81 7.49 19.66 -6.49
N GLY A 82 8.74 19.76 -6.02
CA GLY A 82 9.47 21.04 -5.91
C GLY A 82 9.15 21.85 -4.65
N LEU A 83 8.30 21.33 -3.76
CA LEU A 83 7.93 21.98 -2.50
C LEU A 83 8.41 21.15 -1.30
N ALA A 84 8.54 21.80 -0.15
CA ALA A 84 8.49 21.14 1.13
C ALA A 84 7.01 21.05 1.59
N ASP A 85 6.69 20.11 2.46
CA ASP A 85 5.36 20.07 3.08
C ASP A 85 5.10 21.38 3.86
N SER A 86 3.89 21.92 3.73
CA SER A 86 3.50 23.11 4.49
C SER A 86 3.25 22.78 5.95
N GLU A 87 3.13 23.81 6.78
CA GLU A 87 2.51 23.66 8.10
C GLU A 87 1.06 23.19 7.95
N LYS A 88 0.59 22.46 8.95
CA LYS A 88 -0.81 22.01 9.06
C LYS A 88 -1.64 23.07 9.76
N VAL A 89 -2.82 23.34 9.22
CA VAL A 89 -3.81 24.25 9.83
C VAL A 89 -5.10 23.50 10.12
N MET A 90 -5.76 23.85 11.23
CA MET A 90 -7.05 23.25 11.56
C MET A 90 -8.17 23.88 10.74
N GLY A 91 -9.10 23.07 10.26
CA GLY A 91 -10.31 23.54 9.59
C GLY A 91 -11.46 22.55 9.65
N ARG A 92 -12.66 23.04 9.31
CA ARG A 92 -13.91 22.26 9.27
C ARG A 92 -14.65 22.43 7.95
N PRO A 93 -15.54 21.48 7.58
CA PRO A 93 -16.41 21.64 6.42
C PRO A 93 -17.23 22.94 6.49
N GLY A 94 -17.41 23.58 5.33
CA GLY A 94 -18.04 24.89 5.16
C GLY A 94 -17.08 26.08 5.31
N GLU A 95 -15.82 25.84 5.68
CA GLU A 95 -14.82 26.89 5.85
C GLU A 95 -13.99 27.17 4.59
N ARG A 96 -13.42 28.37 4.56
CA ARG A 96 -12.41 28.77 3.59
C ARG A 96 -11.03 28.76 4.23
N HIS A 97 -10.06 28.14 3.56
CA HIS A 97 -8.66 28.11 3.98
C HIS A 97 -7.73 28.47 2.83
N ASP A 98 -7.20 29.69 2.81
CA ASP A 98 -6.10 30.04 1.91
C ASP A 98 -4.79 29.51 2.51
N LEU A 99 -4.00 28.77 1.74
CA LEU A 99 -2.84 28.03 2.23
C LEU A 99 -1.55 28.53 1.59
N ASP A 100 -0.49 28.58 2.39
CA ASP A 100 0.85 28.93 1.92
C ASP A 100 1.69 27.66 1.65
N ALA A 101 2.10 27.49 0.41
CA ALA A 101 3.05 26.47 -0.01
C ALA A 101 4.49 26.89 0.27
N VAL A 102 5.32 25.93 0.67
CA VAL A 102 6.73 26.15 1.00
C VAL A 102 7.60 25.69 -0.17
N ILE A 103 8.27 26.63 -0.85
CA ILE A 103 9.26 26.27 -1.89
C ILE A 103 10.38 25.48 -1.22
N ALA A 104 10.72 24.31 -1.77
CA ALA A 104 11.78 23.48 -1.21
C ALA A 104 13.11 24.28 -1.19
N PRO A 105 13.84 24.30 -0.06
CA PRO A 105 15.08 25.07 0.06
C PRO A 105 16.22 24.50 -0.79
N ASN A 106 16.12 23.25 -1.24
CA ASN A 106 17.05 22.58 -2.14
C ASN A 106 16.39 21.36 -2.79
N GLU A 107 17.08 20.75 -3.77
CA GLU A 107 16.60 19.58 -4.51
C GLU A 107 16.41 18.34 -3.63
N ALA A 108 17.21 18.18 -2.56
CA ALA A 108 17.09 17.03 -1.68
C ALA A 108 15.75 17.05 -0.93
N VAL A 109 15.36 18.20 -0.38
CA VAL A 109 14.04 18.37 0.27
C VAL A 109 12.91 18.19 -0.75
N ALA A 110 13.04 18.74 -1.96
CA ALA A 110 12.04 18.56 -3.01
C ALA A 110 11.82 17.07 -3.38
N ALA A 111 12.90 16.28 -3.36
CA ALA A 111 12.86 14.88 -3.77
C ALA A 111 12.27 13.94 -2.69
N GLU A 112 12.16 14.38 -1.43
CA GLU A 112 11.66 13.55 -0.33
C GLU A 112 10.27 12.96 -0.64
N VAL A 113 9.42 13.77 -1.26
CA VAL A 113 8.03 13.45 -1.63
C VAL A 113 7.90 12.82 -3.03
N TYR A 114 8.99 12.62 -3.77
CA TYR A 114 8.93 11.96 -5.08
C TYR A 114 8.44 10.52 -4.93
N PRO A 115 7.69 9.99 -5.92
CA PRO A 115 7.20 8.62 -5.89
C PRO A 115 8.34 7.63 -5.69
N ALA A 116 8.07 6.55 -4.95
CA ALA A 116 9.05 5.49 -4.68
C ALA A 116 9.73 4.97 -5.95
N ILE A 117 9.00 4.87 -7.06
CA ILE A 117 9.54 4.38 -8.33
C ILE A 117 10.66 5.27 -8.92
N TYR A 118 10.66 6.58 -8.66
CA TYR A 118 11.74 7.48 -9.11
C TYR A 118 13.06 7.15 -8.40
N TRP A 119 12.98 6.84 -7.12
CA TRP A 119 14.11 6.41 -6.32
C TRP A 119 14.58 5.01 -6.71
N TYR A 120 13.65 4.08 -6.88
CA TYR A 120 13.99 2.71 -7.27
C TYR A 120 14.59 2.62 -8.68
N ALA A 121 14.18 3.48 -9.60
CA ALA A 121 14.74 3.56 -10.96
C ALA A 121 16.23 3.93 -10.99
N MET A 122 16.79 4.47 -9.91
CA MET A 122 18.22 4.77 -9.78
C MET A 122 19.08 3.51 -9.53
N MET A 123 18.46 2.40 -9.12
CA MET A 123 19.16 1.15 -8.86
C MET A 123 19.75 0.59 -10.15
N HIS A 124 21.05 0.32 -10.14
CA HIS A 124 21.71 -0.31 -11.27
C HIS A 124 21.24 -1.76 -11.44
N LEU A 125 21.35 -2.27 -12.68
CA LEU A 125 21.04 -3.66 -13.02
C LEU A 125 22.33 -4.48 -13.18
N PRO A 126 22.28 -5.80 -12.93
CA PRO A 126 23.38 -6.69 -13.27
C PRO A 126 23.63 -6.73 -14.77
N THR A 127 24.89 -6.97 -15.11
CA THR A 127 25.30 -7.26 -16.49
C THR A 127 24.79 -8.65 -16.90
N ARG A 128 24.69 -8.90 -18.21
CA ARG A 128 24.28 -10.21 -18.74
C ARG A 128 25.22 -11.34 -18.31
N SER A 129 26.51 -11.07 -18.12
CA SER A 129 27.49 -12.05 -17.63
C SER A 129 27.30 -12.39 -16.17
N GLU A 130 26.92 -11.42 -15.32
CA GLU A 130 26.69 -11.70 -13.89
C GLU A 130 25.54 -12.69 -13.67
N VAL A 131 24.53 -12.66 -14.54
CA VAL A 131 23.34 -13.53 -14.47
C VAL A 131 23.40 -14.72 -15.43
N GLU A 132 24.55 -15.01 -16.06
CA GLU A 132 24.64 -16.06 -17.09
C GLU A 132 24.34 -17.48 -16.57
N ASN A 133 24.58 -17.70 -15.26
CA ASN A 133 24.34 -18.97 -14.58
C ASN A 133 22.96 -19.09 -13.94
N ILE A 134 22.11 -18.06 -14.10
CA ILE A 134 20.71 -18.07 -13.64
C ILE A 134 19.84 -18.46 -14.84
N GLU A 135 18.98 -19.46 -14.66
CA GLU A 135 18.03 -19.86 -15.72
C GLU A 135 17.13 -18.68 -16.08
N GLY A 136 17.05 -18.34 -17.38
CA GLY A 136 16.35 -17.14 -17.86
C GLY A 136 17.13 -15.83 -17.72
N GLY A 137 18.31 -15.85 -17.10
CA GLY A 137 19.27 -14.75 -17.03
C GLY A 137 18.66 -13.42 -16.57
N LEU A 138 18.94 -12.35 -17.33
CA LEU A 138 18.51 -10.99 -16.98
C LEU A 138 16.99 -10.82 -16.99
N ASP A 139 16.26 -11.59 -17.81
CA ASP A 139 14.80 -11.49 -17.87
C ASP A 139 14.17 -12.09 -16.62
N PHE A 140 14.69 -13.24 -16.15
CA PHE A 140 14.29 -13.82 -14.88
C PHE A 140 14.65 -12.92 -13.69
N TYR A 141 15.88 -12.38 -13.66
CA TYR A 141 16.28 -11.43 -12.62
C TYR A 141 15.35 -10.23 -12.54
N GLN A 142 15.05 -9.58 -13.68
CA GLN A 142 14.15 -8.43 -13.69
C GLN A 142 12.73 -8.80 -13.30
N ASN A 143 12.24 -9.97 -13.70
CA ASN A 143 10.93 -10.47 -13.30
C ASN A 143 10.80 -10.59 -11.78
N MET A 144 11.83 -11.14 -11.12
CA MET A 144 11.86 -11.34 -9.67
C MET A 144 12.07 -10.03 -8.89
N MET A 145 12.93 -9.13 -9.39
CA MET A 145 13.13 -7.81 -8.78
C MET A 145 11.96 -6.84 -9.03
N ARG A 146 11.02 -7.20 -9.90
CA ARG A 146 9.81 -6.42 -10.20
C ARG A 146 8.56 -7.15 -9.66
N ASN A 147 7.63 -7.52 -10.55
CA ASN A 147 6.25 -7.82 -10.17
C ASN A 147 6.05 -9.21 -9.56
N ASN A 148 6.91 -10.18 -9.84
CA ASN A 148 6.74 -11.56 -9.37
C ASN A 148 7.61 -11.89 -8.13
N GLY A 149 8.06 -10.86 -7.43
CA GLY A 149 8.90 -10.97 -6.24
C GLY A 149 8.90 -9.69 -5.44
N CYS A 150 10.01 -8.95 -5.48
CA CYS A 150 10.25 -7.84 -4.56
C CYS A 150 9.21 -6.72 -4.67
N ILE A 151 9.03 -6.09 -5.84
CA ILE A 151 8.08 -4.97 -5.99
C ILE A 151 6.62 -5.44 -5.87
N GLY A 152 6.34 -6.68 -6.28
CA GLY A 152 5.00 -7.27 -6.13
C GLY A 152 4.50 -7.25 -4.68
N CYS A 153 5.40 -7.41 -3.70
CA CYS A 153 5.06 -7.44 -2.28
C CYS A 153 5.49 -6.18 -1.51
N HIS A 154 6.48 -5.42 -2.01
CA HIS A 154 7.10 -4.32 -1.30
C HIS A 154 7.22 -3.06 -2.17
N GLN A 155 6.82 -1.92 -1.63
CA GLN A 155 7.07 -0.63 -2.27
C GLN A 155 8.55 -0.24 -2.14
N LEU A 156 9.40 -0.69 -3.08
CA LEU A 156 10.80 -0.28 -3.14
C LEU A 156 10.94 1.17 -3.62
N GLY A 157 11.81 1.92 -2.94
CA GLY A 157 12.12 3.33 -3.20
C GLY A 157 11.42 4.33 -2.27
N GLN A 158 10.51 3.87 -1.41
CA GLN A 158 10.04 4.70 -0.29
C GLN A 158 11.15 4.86 0.77
N ALA A 159 11.06 5.88 1.62
CA ALA A 159 12.06 6.22 2.64
C ALA A 159 12.61 4.99 3.38
N ALA A 160 11.73 4.15 3.94
CA ALA A 160 12.13 2.95 4.68
C ALA A 160 12.93 1.93 3.86
N THR A 161 12.77 1.89 2.54
CA THR A 161 13.44 0.93 1.63
C THR A 161 14.65 1.50 0.90
N ARG A 162 14.69 2.83 0.69
CA ARG A 162 15.84 3.53 0.10
C ARG A 162 16.91 3.90 1.12
N THR A 163 16.67 3.66 2.41
CA THR A 163 17.65 3.81 3.49
C THR A 163 17.83 2.52 4.27
N ILE A 164 18.92 2.45 5.04
CA ILE A 164 19.20 1.37 5.99
C ILE A 164 18.69 1.80 7.38
N PRO A 165 17.86 0.97 8.06
CA PRO A 165 17.44 1.23 9.43
C PRO A 165 18.62 1.39 10.40
N GLU A 166 18.45 2.22 11.43
CA GLU A 166 19.47 2.48 12.46
C GLU A 166 20.03 1.19 13.07
N ALA A 167 19.19 0.18 13.26
CA ALA A 167 19.57 -1.14 13.80
C ALA A 167 20.66 -1.87 12.98
N PHE A 168 20.88 -1.48 11.72
CA PHE A 168 21.84 -2.10 10.80
C PHE A 168 22.91 -1.12 10.30
N GLN A 169 22.95 0.12 10.81
CA GLN A 169 23.79 1.19 10.26
C GLN A 169 25.31 0.95 10.42
N ASP A 170 25.71 0.16 11.42
CA ASP A 170 27.12 -0.15 11.70
C ASP A 170 27.65 -1.33 10.84
N MET A 171 26.80 -1.90 9.98
CA MET A 171 27.17 -2.98 9.08
C MET A 171 27.64 -2.42 7.73
N ASP A 172 28.49 -3.16 7.05
CA ASP A 172 28.69 -2.95 5.61
C ASP A 172 27.35 -3.07 4.87
N SER A 173 27.09 -2.22 3.87
CA SER A 173 25.78 -2.08 3.25
C SER A 173 25.26 -3.37 2.60
N GLU A 174 26.13 -4.20 2.03
CA GLU A 174 25.73 -5.50 1.49
C GLU A 174 25.30 -6.45 2.61
N ALA A 175 26.07 -6.48 3.70
CA ALA A 175 25.74 -7.26 4.90
C ALA A 175 24.46 -6.74 5.58
N ALA A 176 24.24 -5.42 5.59
CA ALA A 176 23.03 -4.79 6.11
C ALA A 176 21.79 -5.25 5.33
N TRP A 177 21.87 -5.29 4.00
CA TRP A 177 20.77 -5.80 3.16
C TRP A 177 20.49 -7.29 3.38
N ILE A 178 21.53 -8.12 3.48
CA ILE A 178 21.37 -9.55 3.81
C ILE A 178 20.67 -9.70 5.17
N ARG A 179 21.11 -8.96 6.19
CA ARG A 179 20.53 -8.98 7.53
C ARG A 179 19.09 -8.46 7.55
N ARG A 180 18.80 -7.44 6.75
CA ARG A 180 17.47 -6.83 6.63
C ARG A 180 16.45 -7.83 6.11
N VAL A 181 16.74 -8.52 5.00
CA VAL A 181 15.77 -9.44 4.36
C VAL A 181 15.56 -10.74 5.13
N GLN A 182 16.42 -11.03 6.12
CA GLN A 182 16.23 -12.15 7.06
C GLN A 182 15.26 -11.82 8.20
N SER A 183 14.72 -10.60 8.28
CA SER A 183 13.91 -10.18 9.43
C SER A 183 12.52 -10.84 9.46
N GLY A 184 12.09 -11.28 10.64
CA GLY A 184 10.74 -11.79 10.89
C GLY A 184 10.44 -13.17 10.30
N GLN A 185 9.15 -13.54 10.31
CA GLN A 185 8.65 -14.84 9.84
C GLN A 185 8.81 -15.04 8.32
N ALA A 186 8.74 -13.96 7.53
CA ALA A 186 9.00 -14.00 6.08
C ALA A 186 10.49 -14.18 5.71
N GLY A 187 11.41 -13.99 6.66
CA GLY A 187 12.85 -13.89 6.40
C GLY A 187 13.42 -15.08 5.63
N GLY A 188 12.92 -16.29 5.90
CA GLY A 188 13.36 -17.51 5.24
C GLY A 188 12.99 -17.58 3.76
N GLN A 189 11.83 -17.03 3.39
CA GLN A 189 11.39 -16.97 1.99
C GLN A 189 12.13 -15.86 1.23
N MET A 190 12.24 -14.68 1.82
CA MET A 190 12.93 -13.54 1.22
C MET A 190 14.42 -13.84 0.97
N ILE A 191 15.14 -14.42 1.95
CA ILE A 191 16.56 -14.74 1.77
C ILE A 191 16.77 -15.83 0.72
N ARG A 192 15.88 -16.82 0.62
CA ARG A 192 15.97 -17.87 -0.40
C ARG A 192 15.88 -17.27 -1.80
N GLN A 193 14.92 -16.38 -2.03
CA GLN A 193 14.72 -15.74 -3.32
C GLN A 193 15.98 -14.96 -3.77
N LEU A 194 16.54 -14.14 -2.87
CA LEU A 194 17.69 -13.30 -3.22
C LEU A 194 19.01 -14.07 -3.25
N ALA A 195 19.27 -14.92 -2.25
CA ALA A 195 20.55 -15.62 -2.12
C ALA A 195 20.64 -16.89 -2.97
N SER A 196 19.53 -17.62 -3.14
CA SER A 196 19.51 -18.87 -3.93
C SER A 196 19.02 -18.62 -5.35
N ASP A 197 17.78 -18.16 -5.53
CA ASP A 197 17.17 -18.07 -6.87
C ASP A 197 17.86 -17.00 -7.75
N LEU A 198 18.32 -15.92 -7.12
CA LEU A 198 19.07 -14.84 -7.78
C LEU A 198 20.58 -14.86 -7.46
N ALA A 199 21.09 -15.98 -6.92
CA ALA A 199 22.51 -16.22 -6.64
C ALA A 199 23.22 -15.12 -5.82
N GLY A 200 22.49 -14.39 -4.97
CA GLY A 200 23.03 -13.31 -4.14
C GLY A 200 23.34 -12.01 -4.89
N ILE A 201 23.18 -11.99 -6.21
CA ILE A 201 23.48 -10.83 -7.08
C ILE A 201 22.76 -9.55 -6.62
N PRO A 202 21.47 -9.57 -6.20
CA PRO A 202 20.77 -8.35 -5.82
C PRO A 202 21.44 -7.55 -4.69
N PHE A 203 22.13 -8.19 -3.74
CA PHE A 203 22.63 -7.51 -2.55
C PHE A 203 23.63 -6.41 -2.85
N LYS A 204 24.56 -6.65 -3.79
CA LYS A 204 25.51 -5.66 -4.28
C LYS A 204 24.81 -4.43 -4.87
N TYR A 205 23.75 -4.62 -5.64
CA TYR A 205 23.03 -3.54 -6.32
C TYR A 205 22.12 -2.76 -5.37
N LEU A 206 21.51 -3.45 -4.41
CA LEU A 206 20.74 -2.82 -3.33
C LEU A 206 21.66 -1.97 -2.44
N ALA A 207 22.85 -2.49 -2.09
CA ALA A 207 23.85 -1.77 -1.31
C ALA A 207 24.36 -0.52 -2.04
N ASP A 208 24.83 -0.66 -3.29
CA ASP A 208 25.27 0.46 -4.14
C ASP A 208 24.20 1.55 -4.23
N TRP A 209 22.94 1.15 -4.45
CA TRP A 209 21.82 2.08 -4.52
C TRP A 209 21.60 2.83 -3.21
N THR A 210 21.55 2.14 -2.07
CA THR A 210 21.36 2.81 -0.77
C THR A 210 22.56 3.67 -0.36
N ASP A 211 23.78 3.27 -0.73
CA ASP A 211 24.99 4.05 -0.45
C ASP A 211 25.03 5.34 -1.26
N ARG A 212 24.66 5.27 -2.54
CA ARG A 212 24.56 6.47 -3.39
C ARG A 212 23.47 7.42 -2.90
N VAL A 213 22.32 6.90 -2.49
CA VAL A 213 21.24 7.70 -1.87
C VAL A 213 21.73 8.35 -0.57
N ALA A 214 22.41 7.60 0.31
CA ALA A 214 22.97 8.14 1.55
C ALA A 214 24.08 9.20 1.30
N ALA A 215 24.82 9.09 0.20
CA ALA A 215 25.78 10.08 -0.26
C ALA A 215 25.14 11.33 -0.88
N GLY A 216 23.81 11.39 -0.98
CA GLY A 216 23.04 12.54 -1.47
C GLY A 216 22.70 12.48 -2.95
N GLU A 217 22.80 11.31 -3.59
CA GLU A 217 22.29 11.15 -4.95
C GLU A 217 20.75 11.19 -4.95
N LEU A 218 20.19 11.92 -5.91
CA LEU A 218 18.76 12.15 -6.08
C LEU A 218 18.28 11.59 -7.43
N PRO A 219 16.98 11.33 -7.60
CA PRO A 219 16.41 11.04 -8.91
C PRO A 219 16.78 12.13 -9.92
N ALA A 220 17.25 11.72 -11.10
CA ALA A 220 17.77 12.63 -12.12
C ALA A 220 16.71 13.59 -12.70
N GLU A 221 15.42 13.24 -12.57
CA GLU A 221 14.31 14.01 -13.09
C GLU A 221 13.29 14.28 -11.98
N ALA A 222 12.86 15.53 -11.88
CA ALA A 222 11.70 15.89 -11.08
C ALA A 222 10.42 15.34 -11.75
N PRO A 223 9.54 14.65 -11.03
CA PRO A 223 8.28 14.21 -11.59
C PRO A 223 7.42 15.43 -11.98
N PRO A 224 6.66 15.35 -13.09
CA PRO A 224 5.74 16.41 -13.46
C PRO A 224 4.63 16.53 -12.42
N ARG A 225 4.20 17.76 -12.13
CA ARG A 225 2.98 18.00 -11.37
C ARG A 225 1.75 17.63 -12.22
N PRO A 226 0.64 17.15 -11.61
CA PRO A 226 -0.58 16.89 -12.34
C PRO A 226 -1.07 18.13 -13.11
N SER A 227 -1.57 17.92 -14.31
CA SER A 227 -2.06 18.98 -15.19
C SER A 227 -3.32 18.58 -15.94
N GLY A 228 -4.09 19.57 -16.41
CA GLY A 228 -5.34 19.31 -17.13
C GLY A 228 -6.30 18.43 -16.34
N GLN A 229 -6.76 17.33 -16.94
CA GLN A 229 -7.76 16.44 -16.35
C GLN A 229 -7.26 15.64 -15.13
N GLU A 230 -5.94 15.49 -14.97
CA GLU A 230 -5.36 14.77 -13.83
C GLU A 230 -5.69 15.46 -12.51
N ARG A 231 -5.95 16.77 -12.54
CA ARG A 231 -6.31 17.58 -11.36
C ARG A 231 -7.73 17.35 -10.85
N ASN A 232 -8.57 16.65 -11.63
CA ASN A 232 -9.94 16.33 -11.24
C ASN A 232 -10.04 15.08 -10.38
N ILE A 233 -8.90 14.44 -10.04
CA ILE A 233 -8.87 13.26 -9.19
C ILE A 233 -8.98 13.69 -7.73
N VAL A 234 -9.98 13.14 -7.05
CA VAL A 234 -10.12 13.22 -5.59
C VAL A 234 -9.80 11.85 -5.02
N ALA A 235 -8.83 11.78 -4.11
CA ALA A 235 -8.50 10.55 -3.40
C ALA A 235 -9.03 10.62 -1.96
N THR A 236 -9.65 9.55 -1.49
CA THR A 236 -9.92 9.34 -0.08
C THR A 236 -9.10 8.15 0.39
N VAL A 237 -8.24 8.38 1.37
CA VAL A 237 -7.31 7.40 1.93
C VAL A 237 -7.80 6.99 3.31
N ARG A 238 -7.80 5.68 3.57
CA ARG A 238 -8.20 5.07 4.83
C ARG A 238 -7.22 3.98 5.22
N ASP A 239 -6.91 3.88 6.50
CA ASP A 239 -6.12 2.79 7.07
C ASP A 239 -7.08 1.80 7.74
N TRP A 240 -6.84 0.51 7.55
CA TRP A 240 -7.73 -0.53 8.09
C TRP A 240 -6.94 -1.80 8.38
N ALA A 241 -7.48 -2.64 9.27
CA ALA A 241 -6.80 -3.67 10.04
C ALA A 241 -5.87 -3.10 11.13
N THR A 242 -4.70 -3.71 11.36
CA THR A 242 -3.75 -3.33 12.42
C THR A 242 -2.37 -3.13 11.83
N GLU A 243 -1.49 -2.45 12.57
CA GLU A 243 -0.09 -2.22 12.19
C GLU A 243 0.73 -3.51 11.95
N THR A 244 0.27 -4.64 12.50
CA THR A 244 0.88 -5.97 12.33
C THR A 244 0.20 -6.82 11.26
N ALA A 245 -0.96 -6.40 10.75
CA ALA A 245 -1.69 -7.11 9.72
C ALA A 245 -1.06 -6.88 8.34
N TYR A 246 -0.84 -7.96 7.62
CA TYR A 246 -0.45 -7.97 6.22
C TYR A 246 -1.69 -8.12 5.35
N LEU A 247 -2.40 -7.01 5.11
CA LEU A 247 -3.54 -6.99 4.20
C LEU A 247 -3.06 -7.25 2.76
N HIS A 248 -3.29 -8.46 2.27
CA HIS A 248 -2.79 -8.92 0.97
C HIS A 248 -3.80 -8.65 -0.16
N ASP A 249 -5.06 -9.02 0.05
CA ASP A 249 -6.12 -8.86 -0.95
C ASP A 249 -7.37 -8.21 -0.37
N LEU A 250 -8.23 -7.72 -1.26
CA LEU A 250 -9.55 -7.20 -0.91
C LEU A 250 -10.56 -7.45 -2.02
N THR A 251 -11.84 -7.31 -1.68
CA THR A 251 -12.94 -7.29 -2.65
C THR A 251 -13.95 -6.22 -2.29
N THR A 252 -14.49 -5.57 -3.32
CA THR A 252 -15.43 -4.45 -3.18
C THR A 252 -16.82 -4.77 -3.73
N THR A 253 -16.96 -5.71 -4.67
CA THR A 253 -18.23 -6.06 -5.32
C THR A 253 -18.05 -7.29 -6.20
N ASP A 254 -19.15 -7.82 -6.75
CA ASP A 254 -19.07 -8.84 -7.80
C ASP A 254 -18.57 -8.21 -9.10
N ARG A 255 -17.41 -8.68 -9.58
CA ARG A 255 -16.80 -8.22 -10.85
C ARG A 255 -17.71 -8.36 -12.08
N ARG A 256 -18.72 -9.22 -12.02
CA ARG A 256 -19.70 -9.44 -13.10
C ARG A 256 -20.84 -8.42 -13.07
N ASN A 257 -21.15 -7.88 -11.88
CA ASN A 257 -22.16 -6.86 -11.68
C ASN A 257 -21.76 -5.94 -10.51
N PRO A 258 -21.11 -4.80 -10.79
CA PRO A 258 -20.51 -3.99 -9.73
C PRO A 258 -21.51 -3.33 -8.78
N THR A 259 -22.82 -3.34 -9.10
CA THR A 259 -23.87 -2.77 -8.24
C THR A 259 -24.30 -3.68 -7.10
N VAL A 260 -23.87 -4.95 -7.05
CA VAL A 260 -24.21 -5.91 -5.98
C VAL A 260 -23.85 -5.36 -4.59
N ASN A 261 -22.69 -4.72 -4.47
CA ASN A 261 -22.21 -4.12 -3.22
C ASN A 261 -21.95 -2.61 -3.37
N ALA A 262 -22.81 -1.91 -4.12
CA ALA A 262 -22.67 -0.45 -4.29
C ALA A 262 -22.69 0.26 -2.93
N TYR A 263 -21.68 1.09 -2.67
CA TYR A 263 -21.48 1.78 -1.39
C TYR A 263 -21.36 0.86 -0.17
N GLY A 264 -21.17 -0.45 -0.40
CA GLY A 264 -21.09 -1.45 0.65
C GLY A 264 -19.70 -1.56 1.27
N LYS A 265 -19.61 -2.46 2.24
CA LYS A 265 -18.38 -2.78 2.95
C LYS A 265 -17.37 -3.45 2.04
N ILE A 266 -16.10 -3.19 2.29
CA ILE A 266 -14.96 -3.79 1.61
C ILE A 266 -14.41 -4.89 2.52
N TYR A 267 -14.14 -6.06 1.97
CA TYR A 267 -13.70 -7.23 2.73
C TYR A 267 -12.25 -7.55 2.37
N GLY A 268 -11.39 -7.57 3.38
CA GLY A 268 -9.96 -7.83 3.22
C GLY A 268 -9.57 -9.25 3.56
N SER A 269 -8.39 -9.64 3.09
CA SER A 269 -7.75 -10.93 3.35
C SER A 269 -6.32 -10.70 3.84
N PRO A 270 -6.04 -10.92 5.13
CA PRO A 270 -4.76 -10.61 5.76
C PRO A 270 -3.69 -11.73 5.61
N GLU A 271 -3.93 -12.69 4.71
CA GLU A 271 -3.06 -13.82 4.40
C GLU A 271 -2.43 -14.48 5.64
N LEU A 272 -1.10 -14.38 5.77
CA LEU A 272 -0.30 -15.04 6.79
C LEU A 272 -0.44 -14.39 8.17
N SER A 273 -0.99 -13.18 8.26
CA SER A 273 -0.78 -12.34 9.44
C SER A 273 -1.80 -12.48 10.57
N THR A 274 -3.09 -12.68 10.26
CA THR A 274 -4.14 -12.79 11.28
C THR A 274 -5.37 -13.54 10.77
N ASP A 275 -6.11 -14.19 11.67
CA ASP A 275 -7.45 -14.74 11.38
C ASP A 275 -8.59 -13.74 11.66
N HIS A 276 -8.27 -12.52 12.12
CA HIS A 276 -9.21 -11.40 12.19
C HIS A 276 -9.32 -10.74 10.81
N PHE A 277 -10.31 -11.16 10.02
CA PHE A 277 -10.47 -10.67 8.65
C PHE A 277 -11.07 -9.26 8.66
N PRO A 278 -10.40 -8.26 8.08
CA PRO A 278 -10.80 -6.87 8.18
C PRO A 278 -11.96 -6.53 7.24
N ILE A 279 -12.79 -5.60 7.68
CA ILE A 279 -13.97 -5.09 6.99
C ILE A 279 -13.99 -3.57 7.14
N LEU A 280 -13.81 -2.87 6.03
CA LEU A 280 -13.89 -1.41 5.97
C LEU A 280 -15.27 -0.99 5.45
N ASP A 281 -15.96 -0.14 6.20
CA ASP A 281 -17.14 0.58 5.73
C ASP A 281 -16.73 1.99 5.28
N PRO A 282 -16.61 2.25 3.97
CA PRO A 282 -16.17 3.54 3.46
C PRO A 282 -17.24 4.63 3.60
N MET A 283 -18.49 4.30 3.89
CA MET A 283 -19.55 5.29 4.09
C MET A 283 -19.66 5.70 5.55
N ALA A 284 -19.45 4.75 6.47
CA ALA A 284 -19.45 5.02 7.91
C ALA A 284 -18.07 5.47 8.43
N ASN A 285 -17.00 5.35 7.65
CA ASN A 285 -15.61 5.49 8.11
C ASN A 285 -15.34 4.60 9.33
N THR A 286 -15.70 3.32 9.23
CA THR A 286 -15.44 2.34 10.28
C THR A 286 -14.61 1.18 9.78
N ASP A 287 -13.61 0.79 10.57
CA ASP A 287 -12.85 -0.44 10.37
C ASP A 287 -13.21 -1.45 11.46
N THR A 288 -13.61 -2.64 11.04
CA THR A 288 -14.03 -3.73 11.92
C THR A 288 -13.41 -5.04 11.45
N SER A 289 -13.52 -6.10 12.23
CA SER A 289 -13.13 -7.44 11.78
C SER A 289 -14.06 -8.50 12.32
N PHE A 290 -13.99 -9.69 11.73
CA PHE A 290 -14.55 -10.90 12.32
C PHE A 290 -13.47 -11.95 12.47
N LEU A 291 -13.58 -12.78 13.50
CA LEU A 291 -12.67 -13.89 13.70
C LEU A 291 -13.13 -15.08 12.85
N ALA A 292 -12.41 -15.35 11.76
CA ALA A 292 -12.62 -16.54 10.96
C ALA A 292 -11.96 -17.75 11.65
N ARG A 293 -12.46 -18.96 11.38
CA ARG A 293 -11.92 -20.19 12.00
C ARG A 293 -11.83 -21.33 10.99
N PRO A 294 -10.74 -22.13 11.02
CA PRO A 294 -10.65 -23.31 10.17
C PRO A 294 -11.71 -24.34 10.57
N ARG A 295 -11.98 -25.27 9.66
CA ARG A 295 -12.87 -26.41 9.92
C ARG A 295 -12.26 -27.39 10.90
N ASP A 296 -10.96 -27.63 10.78
CA ASP A 296 -10.19 -28.48 11.69
C ASP A 296 -9.42 -27.61 12.71
N PRO A 297 -9.66 -27.77 14.02
CA PRO A 297 -8.95 -27.00 15.04
C PRO A 297 -7.43 -27.30 15.10
N ASN A 298 -6.97 -28.42 14.54
CA ASN A 298 -5.55 -28.78 14.47
C ASN A 298 -4.81 -28.12 13.30
N THR A 299 -5.48 -27.24 12.55
CA THR A 299 -4.84 -26.49 11.45
C THR A 299 -3.62 -25.71 11.97
N PRO A 300 -2.44 -25.87 11.37
CA PRO A 300 -1.24 -25.18 11.83
C PRO A 300 -1.35 -23.67 11.62
N THR A 301 -0.75 -22.90 12.54
CA THR A 301 -0.68 -21.43 12.47
C THR A 301 0.69 -20.96 11.96
N THR A 302 0.72 -19.81 11.28
CA THR A 302 1.94 -19.08 10.95
C THR A 302 2.71 -18.60 12.18
N ASN A 303 2.10 -18.56 13.37
CA ASN A 303 2.82 -18.25 14.61
C ASN A 303 3.91 -19.28 14.96
N ASP A 304 3.81 -20.49 14.42
CA ASP A 304 4.84 -21.52 14.56
C ASP A 304 6.04 -21.29 13.62
N ASP A 305 5.92 -20.36 12.66
CA ASP A 305 7.01 -20.04 11.74
C ASP A 305 8.19 -19.40 12.51
N PRO A 306 9.44 -19.83 12.21
CA PRO A 306 10.60 -19.31 12.91
C PRO A 306 10.87 -17.85 12.51
N VAL A 307 11.17 -17.01 13.50
CA VAL A 307 11.82 -15.72 13.26
C VAL A 307 13.27 -16.00 12.87
N VAL A 308 13.63 -15.70 11.61
CA VAL A 308 14.98 -15.99 11.11
C VAL A 308 16.01 -15.04 11.72
N GLN A 309 15.66 -13.75 11.81
CA GLN A 309 16.38 -12.72 12.52
C GLN A 309 15.41 -11.67 13.10
N PRO A 310 15.76 -10.95 14.17
CA PRO A 310 14.91 -9.90 14.73
C PRO A 310 14.61 -8.79 13.72
N SER A 311 13.37 -8.31 13.72
CA SER A 311 12.92 -7.11 13.01
C SER A 311 13.53 -5.84 13.61
N ALA A 312 13.81 -4.84 12.77
CA ALA A 312 14.21 -3.51 13.22
C ALA A 312 13.08 -2.76 13.96
N TYR A 313 11.83 -3.22 13.82
CA TYR A 313 10.63 -2.58 14.39
C TYR A 313 10.06 -3.38 15.56
N TRP A 314 10.01 -4.71 15.41
CA TRP A 314 9.31 -5.62 16.34
C TRP A 314 10.26 -6.56 17.10
N GLY A 315 11.57 -6.47 16.86
CA GLY A 315 12.54 -7.40 17.47
C GLY A 315 12.22 -8.86 17.13
N ASP A 316 12.25 -9.72 18.14
CA ASP A 316 11.98 -11.16 18.03
C ASP A 316 10.48 -11.53 18.12
N GLU A 317 9.59 -10.54 18.17
CA GLU A 317 8.15 -10.79 18.26
C GLU A 317 7.62 -11.45 16.98
N ARG A 318 6.81 -12.50 17.17
CA ARG A 318 6.04 -13.12 16.09
C ARG A 318 4.70 -12.43 15.94
N ILE A 319 4.64 -11.52 14.97
CA ILE A 319 3.47 -10.68 14.72
C ILE A 319 2.44 -11.35 13.79
N TRP A 320 2.80 -12.44 13.11
CA TRP A 320 1.87 -13.19 12.27
C TRP A 320 1.33 -14.42 13.00
N ASP A 321 0.00 -14.55 13.01
CA ASP A 321 -0.73 -15.66 13.62
C ASP A 321 -2.03 -15.93 12.85
N SER A 322 -1.94 -16.78 11.83
CA SER A 322 -3.03 -17.16 10.95
C SER A 322 -3.05 -18.66 10.74
N GLN A 323 -4.17 -19.30 11.08
CA GLN A 323 -4.44 -20.68 10.68
C GLN A 323 -4.99 -20.73 9.26
N LEU A 324 -5.68 -19.68 8.82
CA LEU A 324 -6.46 -19.69 7.58
C LEU A 324 -5.63 -19.38 6.35
N ASN A 325 -4.56 -18.59 6.49
CA ASN A 325 -3.73 -18.17 5.36
C ASN A 325 -4.59 -17.78 4.15
N SER A 326 -5.50 -16.82 4.33
CA SER A 326 -6.55 -16.52 3.35
C SER A 326 -6.06 -15.69 2.17
N HIS A 327 -6.74 -15.81 1.03
CA HIS A 327 -6.38 -15.09 -0.19
C HIS A 327 -7.61 -14.93 -1.09
N ASN A 328 -7.56 -13.95 -2.00
CA ASN A 328 -8.50 -13.71 -3.08
C ASN A 328 -9.97 -13.71 -2.63
N PRO A 329 -10.39 -12.79 -1.74
CA PRO A 329 -11.79 -12.64 -1.42
C PRO A 329 -12.57 -12.23 -2.70
N MET A 330 -13.78 -12.73 -2.85
CA MET A 330 -14.65 -12.48 -4.01
C MET A 330 -16.10 -12.39 -3.58
N ILE A 331 -16.81 -11.34 -3.99
CA ILE A 331 -18.26 -11.23 -3.78
C ILE A 331 -19.01 -11.94 -4.92
N ASP A 332 -19.99 -12.78 -4.59
CA ASP A 332 -20.88 -13.42 -5.56
C ASP A 332 -22.13 -12.59 -5.87
N GLN A 333 -23.01 -13.10 -6.74
CA GLN A 333 -24.21 -12.40 -7.19
C GLN A 333 -25.24 -12.15 -6.07
N ASP A 334 -25.14 -12.90 -4.97
CA ASP A 334 -26.03 -12.83 -3.82
C ASP A 334 -25.41 -12.01 -2.68
N GLY A 335 -24.25 -11.37 -2.90
CA GLY A 335 -23.56 -10.54 -1.91
C GLY A 335 -22.72 -11.33 -0.90
N ARG A 336 -22.55 -12.64 -1.07
CA ARG A 336 -21.71 -13.46 -0.17
C ARG A 336 -20.24 -13.30 -0.51
N VAL A 337 -19.40 -13.33 0.52
CA VAL A 337 -17.95 -13.14 0.37
C VAL A 337 -17.25 -14.49 0.44
N TRP A 338 -16.65 -14.90 -0.66
CA TRP A 338 -15.90 -16.14 -0.80
C TRP A 338 -14.42 -15.88 -0.59
N TYR A 339 -13.75 -16.70 0.21
CA TYR A 339 -12.31 -16.64 0.41
C TYR A 339 -11.67 -17.96 -0.01
N THR A 340 -10.48 -17.88 -0.60
CA THR A 340 -9.58 -19.03 -0.72
C THR A 340 -8.80 -19.15 0.58
N ALA A 341 -9.06 -20.14 1.42
CA ALA A 341 -8.51 -20.23 2.77
C ALA A 341 -8.20 -21.68 3.17
N ARG A 342 -7.15 -21.89 3.94
CA ARG A 342 -6.87 -23.15 4.62
C ARG A 342 -7.98 -23.43 5.62
N VAL A 343 -8.54 -24.63 5.59
CA VAL A 343 -9.59 -25.05 6.54
C VAL A 343 -9.16 -26.23 7.40
N ARG A 344 -7.95 -26.76 7.18
CA ARG A 344 -7.42 -27.99 7.77
C ARG A 344 -5.89 -28.08 7.63
N PRO A 345 -5.21 -28.98 8.34
CA PRO A 345 -3.82 -29.33 8.03
C PRO A 345 -3.65 -29.71 6.54
N PRO A 346 -2.64 -29.17 5.84
CA PRO A 346 -2.46 -29.42 4.41
C PRO A 346 -2.39 -30.90 4.03
N SER A 347 -1.81 -31.74 4.90
CA SER A 347 -1.63 -33.18 4.70
C SER A 347 -2.88 -34.04 4.95
N GLU A 348 -3.99 -33.43 5.36
CA GLU A 348 -5.21 -34.12 5.80
C GLU A 348 -6.38 -33.90 4.83
N GLN A 349 -6.12 -34.03 3.54
CA GLN A 349 -7.17 -33.99 2.53
C GLN A 349 -8.28 -35.03 2.81
N PRO A 350 -9.58 -34.70 2.64
CA PRO A 350 -10.65 -35.64 2.93
C PRO A 350 -10.58 -36.87 2.02
N ASP A 351 -10.90 -38.04 2.56
CA ASP A 351 -10.85 -39.30 1.82
C ASP A 351 -11.69 -39.28 0.54
N PHE A 352 -12.82 -38.56 0.53
CA PHE A 352 -13.65 -38.46 -0.68
C PHE A 352 -12.97 -37.70 -1.83
N CYS A 353 -11.88 -36.96 -1.58
CA CYS A 353 -11.08 -36.29 -2.61
C CYS A 353 -9.92 -37.14 -3.14
N LEU A 354 -9.60 -38.25 -2.49
CA LEU A 354 -8.45 -39.09 -2.83
C LEU A 354 -8.81 -40.14 -3.89
N GLU A 355 -7.77 -40.68 -4.52
CA GLU A 355 -7.88 -41.78 -5.48
C GLU A 355 -8.64 -42.98 -4.86
N GLY A 356 -9.55 -43.57 -5.65
CA GLY A 356 -10.41 -44.67 -5.21
C GLY A 356 -11.76 -44.25 -4.61
N SER A 357 -12.01 -42.95 -4.47
CA SER A 357 -13.31 -42.40 -4.11
C SER A 357 -14.29 -42.38 -5.30
N ASP A 358 -15.58 -42.56 -5.00
CA ASP A 358 -16.68 -42.40 -5.97
C ASP A 358 -17.03 -40.93 -6.25
N HIS A 359 -16.36 -39.97 -5.61
CA HIS A 359 -16.60 -38.55 -5.86
C HIS A 359 -16.18 -38.17 -7.29
N PRO A 360 -17.03 -37.47 -8.07
CA PRO A 360 -16.74 -37.16 -9.48
C PRO A 360 -15.39 -36.46 -9.70
N SER A 361 -15.03 -35.52 -8.82
CA SER A 361 -13.74 -34.83 -8.90
C SER A 361 -12.56 -35.78 -8.67
N ALA A 362 -12.67 -36.74 -7.75
CA ALA A 362 -11.59 -37.67 -7.45
C ALA A 362 -11.39 -38.71 -8.58
N GLN A 363 -12.45 -39.02 -9.32
CA GLN A 363 -12.38 -39.90 -10.50
C GLN A 363 -11.69 -39.23 -11.70
N VAL A 364 -11.84 -37.91 -11.86
CA VAL A 364 -11.26 -37.15 -12.98
C VAL A 364 -9.86 -36.60 -12.63
N TYR A 365 -9.70 -36.12 -11.40
CA TYR A 365 -8.47 -35.49 -10.91
C TYR A 365 -8.32 -35.79 -9.40
N PRO A 366 -7.84 -36.99 -9.03
CA PRO A 366 -7.66 -37.33 -7.63
C PRO A 366 -6.66 -36.37 -6.98
N ALA A 367 -7.06 -35.78 -5.85
CA ALA A 367 -6.19 -34.86 -5.14
C ALA A 367 -5.00 -35.61 -4.55
N SER A 368 -3.84 -34.95 -4.53
CA SER A 368 -2.76 -35.39 -3.66
C SER A 368 -3.19 -35.28 -2.20
N ARG A 369 -2.53 -35.98 -1.28
CA ARG A 369 -2.81 -35.83 0.16
C ARG A 369 -2.53 -34.40 0.68
N ASN A 370 -1.79 -33.60 -0.09
CA ASN A 370 -1.43 -32.23 0.24
C ASN A 370 -2.30 -31.23 -0.56
N ALA A 371 -2.98 -30.32 0.14
CA ALA A 371 -3.54 -29.10 -0.45
C ALA A 371 -3.31 -27.90 0.45
N GLY A 372 -3.00 -26.75 -0.15
CA GLY A 372 -2.63 -25.55 0.59
C GLY A 372 -3.84 -24.81 1.14
N ARG A 373 -4.82 -24.51 0.26
CA ARG A 373 -6.02 -23.74 0.57
C ARG A 373 -7.26 -24.44 -0.02
N HIS A 374 -8.41 -24.16 0.58
CA HIS A 374 -9.74 -24.57 0.15
C HIS A 374 -10.61 -23.32 -0.05
N LEU A 375 -11.92 -23.44 0.15
CA LEU A 375 -12.84 -22.31 0.11
C LEU A 375 -13.47 -22.07 1.48
N SER A 376 -13.95 -20.85 1.67
CA SER A 376 -14.86 -20.49 2.75
C SER A 376 -15.80 -19.41 2.26
N VAL A 377 -16.95 -19.28 2.89
CA VAL A 377 -17.93 -18.25 2.56
C VAL A 377 -18.37 -17.55 3.83
N LEU A 378 -18.34 -16.22 3.80
CA LEU A 378 -19.01 -15.35 4.75
C LEU A 378 -20.33 -14.89 4.14
N ASP A 379 -21.41 -15.02 4.89
CA ASP A 379 -22.68 -14.36 4.60
C ASP A 379 -22.74 -13.05 5.42
N PRO A 380 -22.64 -11.87 4.79
CA PRO A 380 -22.61 -10.60 5.52
C PRO A 380 -23.90 -10.24 6.27
N GLU A 381 -25.05 -10.81 5.88
CA GLU A 381 -26.33 -10.52 6.53
C GLU A 381 -26.43 -11.22 7.88
N THR A 382 -25.90 -12.45 7.96
CA THR A 382 -25.94 -13.28 9.17
C THR A 382 -24.66 -13.22 9.99
N GLY A 383 -23.52 -12.89 9.36
CA GLY A 383 -22.19 -13.01 9.93
C GLY A 383 -21.65 -14.45 9.93
N ASP A 384 -22.35 -15.40 9.31
CA ASP A 384 -21.95 -16.80 9.32
C ASP A 384 -20.75 -17.04 8.39
N TYR A 385 -19.64 -17.49 8.97
CA TYR A 385 -18.46 -17.95 8.24
C TYR A 385 -18.42 -19.47 8.16
N THR A 386 -18.48 -20.01 6.94
CA THR A 386 -18.52 -21.45 6.68
C THR A 386 -17.28 -21.91 5.91
N PRO A 387 -16.38 -22.69 6.52
CA PRO A 387 -15.27 -23.33 5.81
C PRO A 387 -15.75 -24.54 4.98
N ILE A 388 -15.27 -24.64 3.74
CA ILE A 388 -15.73 -25.60 2.72
C ILE A 388 -14.54 -26.39 2.19
N ASN A 389 -14.65 -27.72 2.22
CA ASN A 389 -13.64 -28.58 1.62
C ASN A 389 -13.76 -28.59 0.10
N THR A 390 -12.60 -28.60 -0.56
CA THR A 390 -12.48 -28.74 -2.01
C THR A 390 -11.50 -29.86 -2.34
N CYS A 391 -11.79 -30.62 -3.39
CA CYS A 391 -10.85 -31.61 -3.94
C CYS A 391 -9.82 -31.00 -4.91
N PHE A 392 -9.74 -29.67 -4.92
CA PHE A 392 -8.83 -28.87 -5.74
C PHE A 392 -8.24 -27.78 -4.85
N GLY A 393 -6.93 -27.53 -4.94
CA GLY A 393 -6.24 -26.50 -4.18
C GLY A 393 -4.84 -26.90 -3.73
#